data_AF-A0A6S7IWU6-F1
#
_entry.id   AF-A0A6S7IWU6-F1
#
_cell.length_a   1.000
_cell.length_b   1.000
_cell.length_c   1.000
_cell.angle_alpha   90.00
_cell.angle_beta   90.00
_cell.angle_gamma   90.00
#
_symmetry.space_group_name_H-M   'P 1'
#
loop_
_entity.id
_entity.type
_entity.pdbx_description
1 polymer ?
#
loop_
_entity_poly.entity_id
_entity_poly.type
_entity_poly.pdbx_seq_one_letter_code
_entity_poly.pdbx_strand_id
1 'polypeptide(L)' 'MDNGKLTGEPFLDIRKAFDSIDHVILLEKLAFYGVSQLELAWFKSYLSNRQQQYQVNGCLSNK' A
#
# COMPACT_ATOMS: atom_id res chain seq x y z
N MET A 1 -22.58 24.26 23.70
CA MET A 1 -22.33 24.29 22.24
C MET A 1 -20.87 23.94 22.08
N ASP A 2 -20.60 22.66 21.84
CA ASP A 2 -19.24 22.16 21.70
C ASP A 2 -18.81 22.43 20.26
N ASN A 3 -17.90 23.39 20.11
CA ASN A 3 -17.38 23.84 18.81
C ASN A 3 -16.58 22.71 18.16
N GLY A 4 -17.27 21.82 17.44
CA GLY A 4 -16.78 20.65 16.74
C GLY A 4 -15.52 20.88 15.90
N LYS A 5 -14.36 20.91 16.56
CA LYS A 5 -13.06 20.70 15.94
C LYS A 5 -13.01 19.23 15.54
N LEU A 6 -13.32 18.97 14.28
CA LEU A 6 -12.94 17.73 13.61
C LEU A 6 -11.41 17.67 13.60
N THR A 7 -10.83 17.10 14.64
CA THR A 7 -9.44 16.63 14.60
C THR A 7 -9.42 15.41 13.71
N GLY A 8 -9.36 15.63 12.39
CA GLY A 8 -9.07 14.56 11.45
C GLY A 8 -7.62 14.17 11.64
N GLU A 9 -7.34 13.13 12.43
CA GLU A 9 -6.06 12.44 12.34
C GLU A 9 -5.94 11.89 10.91
N PRO A 10 -4.93 12.30 10.13
CA PRO A 10 -4.67 11.64 8.87
C PRO A 10 -4.11 10.26 9.24
N PHE A 11 -4.99 9.27 9.37
CA PHE A 11 -4.63 7.89 9.19
C PHE A 11 -4.19 7.77 7.73
N LEU A 12 -2.92 8.09 7.47
CA LEU A 12 -2.30 7.89 6.18
C LEU A 12 -2.47 6.40 5.92
N ASP A 13 -3.35 6.05 4.98
CA ASP A 13 -3.46 4.67 4.53
C ASP A 13 -2.16 4.37 3.80
N ILE A 14 -1.18 3.88 4.55
CA ILE A 14 0.17 3.58 4.08
C ILE A 14 0.09 2.71 2.82
N ARG A 15 -0.94 1.86 2.72
CA ARG A 15 -1.20 1.06 1.51
C ARG A 15 -1.47 1.94 0.29
N LYS A 16 -2.35 2.94 0.39
CA LYS A 16 -2.64 3.90 -0.70
C LYS A 16 -1.45 4.79 -1.02
N ALA A 17 -0.64 5.16 -0.02
CA ALA A 17 0.58 5.92 -0.23
C ALA A 17 1.57 5.14 -1.10
N PHE A 18 1.75 3.84 -0.84
CA PHE A 18 2.60 2.99 -1.65
C PHE A 18 2.05 2.73 -3.06
N ASP A 19 0.72 2.66 -3.24
CA ASP A 19 0.10 2.55 -4.57
C ASP A 19 0.33 3.80 -5.44
N SER A 20 0.58 4.95 -4.82
CA SER A 20 0.75 6.24 -5.51
C SER A 20 2.20 6.57 -5.86
N ILE A 21 3.16 5.83 -5.31
CA ILE A 21 4.59 6.06 -5.53
C ILE A 21 5.06 5.22 -6.72
N ASP A 22 5.93 5.79 -7.55
CA ASP A 22 6.59 5.04 -8.62
C ASP A 22 7.34 3.82 -8.06
N HIS A 23 6.86 2.63 -8.40
CA HIS A 23 7.39 1.38 -7.87
C HIS A 23 8.80 1.07 -8.36
N VAL A 24 9.21 1.57 -9.53
CA VAL A 24 10.57 1.37 -10.07
C VAL A 24 11.56 2.15 -9.21
N ILE A 25 11.28 3.44 -8.99
CA ILE A 25 12.14 4.30 -8.17
C ILE A 25 12.21 3.78 -6.72
N LEU A 26 11.10 3.26 -6.18
CA LEU A 26 11.08 2.66 -4.84
C LEU A 26 11.98 1.42 -4.75
N LEU A 27 11.87 0.49 -5.71
CA LEU A 27 12.67 -0.73 -5.73
C LEU A 27 14.16 -0.44 -5.94
N GLU A 28 14.50 0.52 -6.79
CA GLU A 28 15.89 0.98 -6.98
C GLU A 28 16.50 1.53 -5.70
N LYS A 29 15.74 2.35 -4.95
CA LYS A 29 16.19 2.87 -3.65
C LYS A 29 16.37 1.76 -2.63
N LEU A 30 15.45 0.80 -2.56
CA LEU A 30 15.58 -0.35 -1.65
C LEU A 30 16.84 -1.17 -1.98
N ALA A 31 17.11 -1.41 -3.27
CA ALA A 31 18.33 -2.07 -3.71
C ALA A 31 19.58 -1.29 -3.33
N PHE A 32 19.56 0.04 -3.51
CA PHE A 32 20.66 0.93 -3.12
C PHE A 32 20.96 0.88 -1.62
N TYR A 33 19.94 0.73 -0.77
CA TYR A 33 20.11 0.56 0.68
C TYR A 33 20.53 -0.86 1.11
N GLY A 34 20.73 -1.77 0.17
CA GLY A 34 21.22 -3.13 0.45
C GLY A 34 20.14 -4.15 0.79
N VAL A 35 18.87 -3.88 0.41
CA VAL A 35 17.81 -4.89 0.50
C VAL A 35 18.14 -6.04 -0.45
N SER A 36 18.04 -7.27 0.04
CA SER A 36 18.39 -8.46 -0.71
C SER A 36 17.42 -8.73 -1.87
N GLN A 37 17.89 -9.48 -2.86
CA GLN A 37 17.15 -9.77 -4.09
C GLN A 37 15.82 -10.50 -3.81
N LEU A 38 15.77 -11.34 -2.77
CA LEU A 38 14.56 -12.09 -2.40
C LEU A 38 13.47 -11.15 -1.88
N GLU A 39 13.80 -10.23 -0.98
CA GLU A 39 12.85 -9.27 -0.45
C GLU A 39 12.51 -8.19 -1.48
N LEU A 40 13.41 -7.82 -2.40
CA LEU A 40 13.05 -7.00 -3.56
C LEU A 40 12.01 -7.70 -4.47
N ALA A 41 12.16 -9.01 -4.71
CA ALA A 41 11.19 -9.78 -5.47
C ALA A 41 9.84 -9.85 -4.74
N TRP A 42 9.85 -9.99 -3.41
CA TRP A 42 8.66 -9.92 -2.58
C TRP A 42 7.97 -8.55 -2.67
N PHE A 43 8.72 -7.44 -2.54
CA PHE A 43 8.20 -6.09 -2.69
C PHE A 43 7.60 -5.86 -4.07
N LYS A 44 8.30 -6.30 -5.13
CA LYS A 44 7.80 -6.21 -6.49
C LYS A 44 6.47 -6.97 -6.64
N SER A 45 6.35 -8.17 -6.09
CA SER A 45 5.11 -8.95 -6.11
C SER A 45 3.99 -8.30 -5.30
N TYR A 46 4.31 -7.64 -4.19
CA TYR A 46 3.34 -6.99 -3.31
C TYR A 46 2.78 -5.68 -3.88
N LEU A 47 3.63 -4.91 -4.56
CA LEU A 47 3.28 -3.63 -5.16
C LEU A 47 2.63 -3.80 -6.54
N SER A 48 2.99 -4.86 -7.27
CA SER A 48 2.41 -5.15 -8.59
C SER A 48 1.03 -5.79 -8.46
N ASN A 49 0.07 -5.39 -9.32
CA ASN A 49 -1.24 -6.04 -9.45
C ASN A 49 -2.10 -6.09 -8.17
N ARG A 50 -2.04 -5.07 -7.32
CA ARG A 50 -3.00 -4.93 -6.23
C ARG A 50 -4.42 -4.82 -6.79
N GLN A 51 -5.21 -5.84 -6.52
CA GLN A 51 -6.65 -5.86 -6.79
C GLN A 51 -7.37 -5.62 -5.46
N GLN A 52 -8.32 -4.69 -5.42
CA GLN A 52 -9.23 -4.64 -4.28
C GLN A 52 -10.12 -5.88 -4.32
N GLN A 53 -9.97 -6.76 -3.32
CA GLN A 53 -10.90 -7.86 -3.06
C GLN A 53 -11.54 -7.64 -1.70
N TYR A 54 -12.86 -7.76 -1.65
CA TYR A 54 -13.64 -7.73 -0.41
C TYR A 54 -14.49 -8.99 -0.33
N GLN A 55 -14.65 -9.53 0.88
CA GLN A 55 -15.52 -10.67 1.13
C GLN A 55 -16.79 -10.19 1.84
N VAL A 56 -17.95 -10.46 1.26
CA VAL A 56 -19.26 -10.18 1.88
C VAL A 56 -20.03 -11.48 1.94
N ASN A 57 -20.46 -11.86 3.15
CA ASN A 57 -21.24 -13.08 3.40
C ASN A 57 -20.62 -14.36 2.80
N GLY A 58 -19.29 -14.49 2.88
CA GLY A 58 -18.56 -15.64 2.32
C GLY A 58 -18.24 -15.54 0.83
N CYS A 59 -18.86 -14.63 0.09
CA CYS A 59 -18.59 -14.40 -1.32
C CYS A 59 -17.42 -13.42 -1.49
N LEU A 60 -16.37 -13.84 -2.18
CA LEU A 60 -15.25 -12.98 -2.57
C LEU A 60 -15.64 -12.17 -3.81
N SER A 61 -15.42 -10.86 -3.77
CA SER A 61 -15.54 -10.03 -4.97
C SER A 61 -14.43 -10.42 -5.95
N ASN A 62 -14.81 -10.97 -7.10
CA ASN A 62 -13.94 -10.95 -8.27
C ASN A 62 -14.20 -9.66 -9.05
N LYS A 63 -13.12 -9.10 -9.59
CA LYS A 63 -13.21 -7.99 -10.54
C LYS A 63 -13.53 -8.53 -11.93
#